data_AF-W6MNF6-F1
#
_entry.id   AF-W6MNF6-F1
#
_cell.length_a   1.000
_cell.length_b   1.000
_cell.length_c   1.000
_cell.angle_alpha   90.00
_cell.angle_beta   90.00
_cell.angle_gamma   90.00
#
_symmetry.space_group_name_H-M   'P 1'
#
loop_
_entity.id
_entity.type
_entity.pdbx_description
1 polymer ?
#
loop_
_entity_poly.entity_id
_entity_poly.type
_entity_poly.pdbx_seq_one_letter_code
_entity_poly.pdbx_strand_id
1 'polypeptide(L)'
;YIPQPAEAQASWQAIVPILVDKVSGLWQRGSFELLDQVCSYSVKPKFRRWQLYYEGRAWCPGWPGIRGEALTRSQSGVVGKTVTDFVEKAHNAGKITEADA
;
A
#
# COMPACT_ATOMS: atom_id res chain seq x y z
N TYR A 1 18.33 -25.75 3.52
CA TYR A 1 17.54 -25.26 4.66
C TYR A 1 16.33 -24.57 4.05
N ILE A 2 15.15 -25.19 4.10
CA ILE A 2 13.92 -24.56 3.62
C ILE A 2 13.39 -23.75 4.81
N PRO A 3 13.36 -22.41 4.74
CA PRO A 3 12.93 -21.60 5.87
C PRO A 3 11.48 -21.92 6.23
N GLN A 4 11.19 -21.96 7.53
CA GLN A 4 9.86 -22.25 8.05
C GLN A 4 8.94 -21.04 7.80
N PRO A 5 7.63 -21.25 7.55
CA PRO A 5 6.70 -20.18 7.19
C PRO A 5 6.62 -19.05 8.24
N ALA A 6 6.89 -19.33 9.51
CA ALA A 6 6.89 -18.30 10.56
C ALA A 6 8.03 -17.27 10.42
N GLU A 7 9.18 -17.67 9.87
CA GLU A 7 10.34 -16.78 9.69
C GLU A 7 10.08 -15.78 8.55
N ALA A 8 9.44 -16.24 7.45
CA ALA A 8 9.05 -15.40 6.31
C ALA A 8 7.93 -14.39 6.64
N GLN A 9 6.99 -14.75 7.50
CA GLN A 9 5.97 -13.81 7.97
C GLN A 9 6.54 -12.71 8.88
N ALA A 10 7.52 -13.05 9.73
CA ALA A 10 8.17 -12.10 10.64
C ALA A 10 9.06 -11.09 9.89
N SER A 11 9.75 -11.52 8.85
CA SER A 11 10.53 -10.65 7.96
C SER A 11 9.64 -9.76 7.10
N TRP A 12 8.56 -10.30 6.51
CA TRP A 12 7.65 -9.51 5.69
C TRP A 12 7.03 -8.33 6.46
N GLN A 13 6.54 -8.57 7.67
CA GLN A 13 5.95 -7.52 8.51
C GLN A 13 6.98 -6.44 8.91
N ALA A 14 8.27 -6.76 8.95
CA ALA A 14 9.34 -5.78 9.17
C ALA A 14 9.65 -4.95 7.91
N ILE A 15 9.37 -5.49 6.71
CA ILE A 15 9.63 -4.87 5.41
C ILE A 15 8.48 -3.94 4.98
N VAL A 16 7.23 -4.29 5.29
CA VAL A 16 6.04 -3.49 5.00
C VAL A 16 6.20 -2.00 5.35
N PRO A 17 6.63 -1.58 6.56
CA PRO A 17 6.77 -0.17 6.88
C PRO A 17 7.82 0.55 6.03
N ILE A 18 8.89 -0.13 5.60
CA ILE A 18 9.94 0.43 4.73
C ILE A 18 9.37 0.68 3.33
N LEU A 19 8.65 -0.30 2.77
CA LEU A 19 7.96 -0.17 1.50
C LEU A 19 6.91 0.95 1.53
N VAL A 20 6.15 1.02 2.63
CA VAL A 20 5.14 2.06 2.85
C VAL A 20 5.78 3.44 2.89
N ASP A 21 6.89 3.63 3.61
CA ASP A 21 7.59 4.91 3.69
C ASP A 21 8.08 5.36 2.31
N LYS A 22 8.73 4.45 1.57
CA LYS A 22 9.23 4.71 0.20
C LYS A 22 8.11 5.14 -0.75
N VAL A 23 6.96 4.45 -0.72
CA VAL A 23 5.81 4.76 -1.58
C VAL A 23 5.06 6.01 -1.09
N SER A 24 4.91 6.17 0.22
CA SER A 24 4.28 7.35 0.85
C SER A 24 5.19 8.60 0.88
N GLY A 25 6.43 8.51 0.41
CA GLY A 25 7.20 9.68 -0.02
C GLY A 25 6.82 10.17 -1.42
N LEU A 26 6.35 9.26 -2.29
CA LEU A 26 6.14 9.50 -3.71
C LEU A 26 4.69 9.89 -4.09
N TRP A 27 3.71 9.54 -3.27
CA TRP A 27 2.27 9.73 -3.53
C TRP A 27 1.79 11.18 -3.77
N GLN A 28 2.55 12.21 -3.37
CA GLN A 28 2.11 13.61 -3.53
C GLN A 28 1.83 14.00 -4.99
N ARG A 29 2.37 13.23 -5.95
CA ARG A 29 2.17 13.43 -7.39
C ARG A 29 0.94 12.71 -7.96
N GLY A 30 0.20 11.95 -7.15
CA GLY A 30 -0.94 11.13 -7.60
C GLY A 30 -0.55 9.81 -8.28
N SER A 31 0.75 9.56 -8.41
CA SER A 31 1.33 8.31 -8.90
C SER A 31 2.58 7.97 -8.09
N PHE A 32 2.90 6.69 -8.00
CA PHE A 32 4.11 6.18 -7.36
C PHE A 32 4.68 5.03 -8.18
N GLU A 33 5.98 4.79 -8.07
CA GLU A 33 6.63 3.66 -8.75
C GLU A 33 6.83 2.51 -7.77
N LEU A 34 6.45 1.32 -8.19
CA LEU A 34 6.64 0.09 -7.44
C LEU A 34 7.05 -1.01 -8.40
N LEU A 35 8.25 -1.57 -8.20
CA LEU A 35 8.80 -2.66 -9.04
C LEU A 35 8.76 -2.34 -10.53
N ASP A 36 9.29 -1.17 -10.90
CA ASP A 36 9.28 -0.63 -12.27
C ASP A 36 7.89 -0.50 -12.92
N GLN A 37 6.83 -0.56 -12.11
CA GLN A 37 5.47 -0.27 -12.55
C GLN A 37 5.01 1.07 -11.99
N VAL A 38 4.46 1.91 -12.87
CA VAL A 38 3.81 3.15 -12.45
C VAL A 38 2.43 2.82 -11.91
N CYS A 39 2.25 3.03 -10.62
CA CYS A 39 1.00 2.87 -9.90
C CYS A 39 0.34 4.22 -9.68
N SER A 40 -0.99 4.20 -9.57
CA SER A 40 -1.81 5.38 -9.35
C SER A 40 -2.37 5.39 -7.94
N TYR A 41 -2.51 6.60 -7.41
CA TYR A 41 -3.04 6.83 -6.09
C TYR A 41 -4.05 7.98 -6.11
N SER A 42 -5.16 7.81 -5.40
CA SER A 42 -6.22 8.81 -5.28
C SER A 42 -6.68 8.92 -3.84
N VAL A 43 -6.71 10.15 -3.32
CA VAL A 43 -7.40 10.49 -2.07
C VAL A 43 -8.63 11.30 -2.38
N LYS A 44 -9.77 10.89 -1.83
CA LYS A 44 -11.01 11.65 -1.93
C LYS A 44 -11.53 11.99 -0.53
N PRO A 45 -11.79 13.27 -0.22
CA PRO A 45 -12.47 13.63 1.01
C PRO A 45 -13.92 13.13 0.96
N LYS A 46 -14.40 12.61 2.09
CA LYS A 46 -15.73 12.02 2.26
C LYS A 46 -16.34 12.52 3.55
N PHE A 47 -17.46 13.24 3.46
CA PHE A 47 -18.20 13.67 4.63
C PHE A 47 -19.12 12.53 5.11
N ARG A 48 -18.95 12.10 6.37
CA ARG A 48 -19.80 11.10 7.02
C ARG A 48 -20.21 11.61 8.40
N ARG A 49 -21.52 11.66 8.68
CA ARG A 49 -22.06 12.13 9.97
C ARG A 49 -21.44 13.45 10.43
N TRP A 50 -21.35 14.43 9.53
CA TRP A 50 -20.74 15.75 9.79
C TRP A 50 -19.24 15.75 10.13
N GLN A 51 -18.55 14.64 9.86
CA GLN A 51 -17.12 14.50 10.08
C GLN A 51 -16.42 14.27 8.74
N LEU A 52 -15.25 14.90 8.58
CA LEU A 52 -14.40 14.73 7.41
C LEU A 52 -13.59 13.44 7.53
N TYR A 53 -13.73 12.57 6.55
CA TYR A 53 -12.90 11.40 6.34
C TYR A 53 -12.17 11.53 5.01
N TYR A 54 -11.10 10.78 4.86
CA TYR A 54 -10.34 10.64 3.63
C TYR A 54 -10.38 9.17 3.22
N GLU A 55 -10.83 8.93 2.00
CA GLU A 55 -10.82 7.62 1.35
C GLU A 55 -9.64 7.59 0.38
N GLY A 56 -8.68 6.71 0.66
CA GLY A 56 -7.51 6.48 -0.19
C GLY A 56 -7.72 5.21 -1.01
N ARG A 57 -7.33 5.27 -2.29
CA ARG A 57 -7.30 4.12 -3.20
C ARG A 57 -5.97 4.09 -3.95
N ALA A 58 -5.35 2.92 -3.98
CA ALA A 58 -4.12 2.64 -4.73
C ALA A 58 -4.37 1.49 -5.71
N TRP A 59 -3.87 1.61 -6.93
CA TRP A 59 -3.94 0.54 -7.94
C TRP A 59 -2.78 0.66 -8.93
N CYS A 60 -2.38 -0.47 -9.51
CA CYS A 60 -1.37 -0.50 -10.56
C CYS A 60 -1.99 -1.08 -11.85
N PRO A 61 -1.79 -0.45 -13.03
CA PRO A 61 -2.26 -0.98 -14.30
C PRO A 61 -1.69 -2.38 -14.62
N GLY A 62 -0.44 -2.63 -14.23
CA GLY A 62 0.23 -3.91 -14.44
C GLY A 62 -0.31 -5.07 -13.57
N TRP A 63 -1.01 -4.76 -12.47
CA TRP A 63 -1.58 -5.77 -11.55
C TRP A 63 -3.11 -5.63 -11.47
N PRO A 64 -3.83 -6.00 -12.55
CA PRO A 64 -5.29 -5.93 -12.54
C PRO A 64 -5.87 -6.82 -11.43
N GLY A 65 -6.72 -6.25 -10.60
CA GLY A 65 -7.41 -6.94 -9.49
C GLY A 65 -6.84 -6.64 -8.10
N ILE A 66 -5.63 -6.11 -8.00
CA ILE A 66 -5.02 -5.73 -6.71
C ILE A 66 -5.25 -4.24 -6.48
N ARG A 67 -5.95 -3.91 -5.39
CA ARG A 67 -6.25 -2.53 -5.00
C ARG A 67 -6.10 -2.35 -3.51
N GLY A 68 -5.39 -1.31 -3.13
CA GLY A 68 -5.26 -0.86 -1.76
C GLY A 68 -6.36 0.13 -1.46
N GLU A 69 -7.01 -0.01 -0.31
CA GLU A 69 -8.09 0.89 0.10
C GLU A 69 -7.97 1.18 1.60
N ALA A 70 -8.11 2.45 1.97
CA ALA A 70 -8.23 2.83 3.37
C ALA A 70 -9.19 4.00 3.56
N LEU A 71 -9.80 4.06 4.74
CA LEU A 71 -10.65 5.16 5.16
C LEU A 71 -10.19 5.64 6.54
N THR A 72 -9.71 6.88 6.63
CA THR A 72 -9.26 7.44 7.90
C THR A 72 -9.67 8.90 8.06
N ARG A 73 -9.53 9.46 9.26
CA ARG A 73 -9.79 10.88 9.54
C ARG A 73 -8.58 11.77 9.25
N SER A 74 -7.42 11.18 8.96
CA SER A 74 -6.17 11.89 8.69
C SER A 74 -5.79 11.76 7.21
N GLN A 75 -5.45 12.90 6.60
CA GLN A 75 -5.03 12.93 5.19
C GLN A 75 -3.68 12.24 4.98
N SER A 76 -2.73 12.38 5.91
CA SER A 76 -1.46 11.65 5.83
C SER A 76 -1.64 10.18 6.25
N GLY A 77 -2.48 9.92 7.25
CA GLY A 77 -2.75 8.57 7.74
C GLY A 77 -3.46 7.66 6.74
N VAL A 78 -4.32 8.21 5.86
CA VAL A 78 -4.98 7.40 4.83
C VAL A 78 -3.98 6.90 3.79
N VAL A 79 -2.92 7.66 3.50
CA VAL A 79 -1.89 7.28 2.53
C VAL A 79 -1.14 6.06 3.00
N GLY A 80 -0.52 6.14 4.19
CA GLY A 80 0.21 5.02 4.76
C GLY A 80 -0.66 3.76 4.80
N LYS A 81 -1.89 3.87 5.31
CA LYS A 81 -2.80 2.71 5.39
C LYS A 81 -3.21 2.14 4.04
N THR A 82 -3.46 3.00 3.04
CA THR A 82 -3.84 2.51 1.70
C THR A 82 -2.69 1.77 1.04
N VAL A 83 -1.47 2.28 1.21
CA VAL A 83 -0.25 1.66 0.68
C VAL A 83 0.03 0.35 1.41
N THR A 84 -0.11 0.30 2.74
CA THR A 84 0.00 -0.94 3.52
C THR A 84 -0.95 -2.00 2.99
N ASP A 85 -2.24 -1.67 2.88
CA ASP A 85 -3.26 -2.60 2.37
C ASP A 85 -2.96 -3.05 0.92
N PHE A 86 -2.43 -2.16 0.07
CA PHE A 86 -2.00 -2.50 -1.27
C PHE A 86 -0.84 -3.51 -1.27
N VAL A 87 0.21 -3.23 -0.49
CA VAL A 87 1.43 -4.05 -0.41
C VAL A 87 1.12 -5.43 0.16
N GLU A 88 0.29 -5.52 1.20
CA GLU A 88 -0.16 -6.79 1.76
C GLU A 88 -0.96 -7.62 0.75
N LYS A 89 -1.90 -7.00 0.03
CA LYS A 89 -2.66 -7.69 -1.03
C LYS A 89 -1.76 -8.13 -2.18
N ALA A 90 -0.77 -7.31 -2.55
CA ALA A 90 0.17 -7.63 -3.60
C ALA A 90 1.10 -8.79 -3.21
N HIS A 91 1.57 -8.84 -1.97
CA HIS A 91 2.31 -9.97 -1.42
C HIS A 91 1.47 -11.25 -1.37
N ASN A 92 0.24 -11.16 -0.86
CA ASN A 92 -0.68 -12.30 -0.82
C ASN A 92 -1.03 -12.84 -2.24
N ALA A 93 -0.95 -11.99 -3.26
CA ALA A 93 -1.10 -12.36 -4.66
C ALA A 93 0.21 -12.84 -5.33
N GLY A 94 1.33 -12.91 -4.59
CA GLY A 94 2.64 -13.32 -5.08
C GLY A 94 3.28 -12.34 -6.07
N LYS A 95 2.90 -11.04 -6.01
CA LYS A 95 3.43 -9.99 -6.90
C LYS A 95 4.59 -9.20 -6.30
N ILE A 96 4.70 -9.18 -4.97
CA ILE A 96 5.80 -8.57 -4.24
C ILE A 96 6.38 -9.64 -3.32
N THR A 97 7.69 -9.72 -3.28
CA THR A 97 8.43 -10.60 -2.37
C THR A 97 9.35 -9.79 -1.47
N GLU A 98 9.93 -10.44 -0.46
CA GLU A 98 10.88 -9.79 0.44
C GLU A 98 12.17 -9.32 -0.26
N ALA A 99 12.51 -9.90 -1.42
CA ALA A 99 13.67 -9.52 -2.23
C ALA A 99 13.46 -8.21 -3.01
N ASP A 100 12.22 -7.73 -3.09
CA ASP A 100 11.81 -6.59 -3.90
C ASP A 100 11.88 -5.25 -3.12
N ALA A 101 12.20 -5.30 -1.82
CA ALA A 101 12.19 -4.16 -0.91
C ALA A 101 13.53 -3.45 -0.73
#